data_AF-A0A958H7H7-F1
#
_entry.id   AF-A0A958H7H7-F1
#
_cell.length_a   1.000
_cell.length_b   1.000
_cell.length_c   1.000
_cell.angle_alpha   90.00
_cell.angle_beta   90.00
_cell.angle_gamma   90.00
#
_symmetry.space_group_name_H-M   'P 1'
#
loop_
_entity.id
_entity.type
_entity.pdbx_description
1 polymer ?
#
loop_
_entity_poly.entity_id
_entity_poly.type
_entity_poly.pdbx_seq_one_letter_code
_entity_poly.pdbx_strand_id
1 'polypeptide(L)'
;MKKTRLFILVGMALVMLMAALPAFADPNPGEGNTDVIVTNTNQNTGAAAAQVTAIYYNTGGSAEYNRNRTVNSRGSYNFKAADAQLGDNWNGSMVL
;
A
#
# COMPACT_ATOMS: atom_id res chain seq x y z
N MET A 1 -40.79 -3.13 -32.82
CA MET A 1 -39.56 -3.94 -32.71
C MET A 1 -39.93 -5.36 -32.31
N LYS A 2 -39.33 -6.41 -32.91
CA LYS A 2 -39.56 -7.80 -32.48
C LYS A 2 -39.10 -7.96 -31.03
N LYS A 3 -39.88 -8.68 -30.20
CA LYS A 3 -39.62 -8.88 -28.75
C LYS A 3 -38.17 -9.32 -28.46
N THR A 4 -37.56 -10.07 -29.35
CA THR A 4 -36.15 -10.50 -29.30
C THR A 4 -35.14 -9.35 -29.30
N ARG A 5 -35.39 -8.28 -30.09
CA ARG A 5 -34.51 -7.10 -30.13
C ARG A 5 -34.60 -6.26 -28.87
N LEU A 6 -35.78 -6.24 -28.24
CA LEU A 6 -36.00 -5.55 -26.97
C LEU A 6 -35.26 -6.27 -25.82
N PHE A 7 -35.30 -7.61 -25.79
CA PHE A 7 -34.57 -8.40 -24.79
C PHE A 7 -33.04 -8.22 -24.88
N ILE A 8 -32.49 -8.16 -26.09
CA ILE A 8 -31.04 -7.94 -26.28
C ILE A 8 -30.62 -6.56 -25.78
N LEU A 9 -31.40 -5.52 -26.08
CA LEU A 9 -31.14 -4.16 -25.62
C LEU A 9 -31.19 -4.04 -24.09
N VAL A 10 -32.18 -4.66 -23.44
CA VAL A 10 -32.28 -4.68 -21.98
C VAL A 10 -31.12 -5.46 -21.36
N GLY A 11 -30.73 -6.59 -21.94
CA GLY A 11 -29.58 -7.36 -21.48
C GLY A 11 -28.26 -6.58 -21.56
N MET A 12 -28.01 -5.90 -22.68
CA MET A 12 -26.83 -5.05 -22.84
C MET A 12 -26.82 -3.87 -21.86
N ALA A 13 -27.98 -3.24 -21.62
CA ALA A 13 -28.09 -2.17 -20.63
C ALA A 13 -27.75 -2.67 -19.22
N LEU A 14 -28.20 -3.87 -18.86
CA LEU A 14 -27.91 -4.48 -17.57
C LEU A 14 -26.41 -4.77 -17.38
N VAL A 15 -25.74 -5.30 -18.42
CA VAL A 15 -24.30 -5.58 -18.39
C VAL A 15 -23.50 -4.29 -18.28
N MET A 16 -23.87 -3.23 -18.99
CA MET A 16 -23.23 -1.92 -18.87
C MET A 16 -23.43 -1.31 -17.47
N LEU A 17 -24.58 -1.53 -16.85
CA LEU A 17 -24.85 -1.08 -15.48
C LEU A 17 -23.95 -1.78 -14.46
N MET A 18 -23.68 -3.08 -14.66
CA MET A 18 -22.77 -3.84 -13.79
C MET A 18 -21.29 -3.48 -14.01
N ALA A 19 -20.89 -3.16 -15.24
CA ALA A 19 -19.53 -2.71 -15.55
C ALA A 19 -19.22 -1.30 -15.01
N ALA A 20 -20.23 -0.52 -14.65
CA ALA A 20 -20.09 0.83 -14.11
C ALA A 20 -20.01 0.90 -12.59
N LEU A 21 -20.08 -0.24 -11.88
CA LEU A 21 -19.89 -0.23 -10.43
C LEU A 21 -18.41 0.05 -10.12
N PRO A 22 -18.07 1.19 -9.48
CA PRO A 22 -16.71 1.42 -9.06
C PRO A 22 -16.31 0.31 -8.10
N ALA A 23 -15.13 -0.27 -8.30
CA ALA A 23 -14.53 -1.16 -7.32
C ALA A 23 -14.25 -0.32 -6.07
N PHE A 24 -15.10 -0.41 -5.06
CA PHE A 24 -14.81 0.14 -3.75
C PHE A 24 -13.68 -0.69 -3.16
N ALA A 25 -12.55 -0.05 -2.87
CA ALA A 25 -11.48 -0.68 -2.13
C ALA A 25 -12.01 -1.09 -0.74
N ASP A 26 -11.50 -2.22 -0.22
CA ASP A 26 -11.75 -2.61 1.16
C ASP A 26 -11.37 -1.43 2.08
N PRO A 27 -12.31 -0.93 2.92
CA PRO A 27 -12.03 0.17 3.82
C PRO A 27 -11.05 -0.20 4.92
N ASN A 28 -10.64 -1.47 5.03
CA ASN A 28 -9.58 -1.90 5.93
C ASN A 28 -8.21 -1.81 5.21
N PRO A 29 -7.50 -0.67 5.28
CA PRO A 29 -6.14 -0.63 4.79
C PRO A 29 -5.29 -1.63 5.56
N GLY A 30 -4.30 -2.20 4.89
CA GLY A 30 -3.42 -3.18 5.51
C GLY A 30 -2.80 -2.60 6.79
N GLU A 31 -3.10 -3.18 7.95
CA GLU A 31 -2.49 -2.87 9.25
C GLU A 31 -1.05 -3.44 9.36
N GLY A 32 -0.42 -3.69 8.22
CA GLY A 32 0.85 -4.40 8.13
C GLY A 32 1.98 -3.60 8.74
N ASN A 33 2.60 -4.15 9.77
CA ASN A 33 3.87 -3.66 10.29
C ASN A 33 5.01 -4.37 9.56
N THR A 34 6.11 -3.65 9.32
CA THR A 34 7.28 -4.19 8.63
C THR A 34 8.50 -4.16 9.55
N ASP A 35 9.12 -5.31 9.75
CA ASP A 35 10.38 -5.44 10.48
C ASP A 35 11.58 -5.31 9.55
N VAL A 36 12.56 -4.53 9.97
CA VAL A 36 13.84 -4.37 9.27
C VAL A 36 14.96 -4.81 10.19
N ILE A 37 15.81 -5.69 9.68
CA ILE A 37 16.94 -6.23 10.42
C ILE A 37 18.21 -5.93 9.62
N VAL A 38 19.13 -5.17 10.22
CA VAL A 38 20.40 -4.83 9.58
C VAL A 38 21.44 -5.87 9.95
N THR A 39 21.72 -6.78 9.03
CA THR A 39 22.72 -7.84 9.25
C THR A 39 24.06 -7.42 8.64
N ASN A 40 24.79 -6.55 9.33
CA ASN A 40 26.11 -6.15 8.86
C ASN A 40 27.12 -7.29 9.09
N THR A 41 27.81 -7.71 8.02
CA THR A 41 28.80 -8.80 8.05
C THR A 41 30.18 -8.34 8.51
N ASN A 42 30.42 -7.03 8.62
CA ASN A 42 31.65 -6.48 9.17
C ASN A 42 31.64 -6.63 10.72
N GLN A 43 32.48 -7.53 11.21
CA GLN A 43 32.53 -7.91 12.63
C GLN A 43 33.26 -6.89 13.52
N ASN A 44 33.89 -5.86 12.93
CA ASN A 44 34.57 -4.83 13.70
C ASN A 44 33.56 -3.80 14.23
N THR A 45 33.76 -3.33 15.46
CA THR A 45 32.86 -2.48 16.25
C THR A 45 32.51 -1.11 15.62
N GLY A 46 33.13 -0.75 14.50
CA GLY A 46 32.89 0.50 13.76
C GLY A 46 31.92 0.37 12.58
N ALA A 47 31.16 -0.72 12.49
CA ALA A 47 30.19 -0.92 11.42
C ALA A 47 29.14 0.21 11.36
N ALA A 48 29.06 0.90 10.23
CA ALA A 48 28.15 2.04 10.04
C ALA A 48 26.68 1.62 10.16
N ALA A 49 25.85 2.55 10.64
CA ALA A 49 24.40 2.40 10.67
C ALA A 49 23.83 2.46 9.24
N ALA A 50 22.76 1.70 8.99
CA ALA A 50 22.01 1.76 7.75
C ALA A 50 20.99 2.89 7.80
N GLN A 51 20.78 3.57 6.69
CA GLN A 51 19.64 4.46 6.50
C GLN A 51 18.54 3.69 5.77
N VAL A 52 17.38 3.58 6.42
CA VAL A 52 16.21 2.88 5.91
C VAL A 52 15.11 3.89 5.67
N THR A 53 14.47 3.83 4.50
CA THR A 53 13.38 4.74 4.14
C THR A 53 12.15 3.93 3.80
N ALA A 54 11.08 4.12 4.57
CA ALA A 54 9.76 3.66 4.22
C ALA A 54 9.06 4.73 3.37
N ILE A 55 8.63 4.38 2.17
CA ILE A 55 7.91 5.26 1.25
C ILE A 55 6.46 4.78 1.14
N TYR A 56 5.52 5.69 1.34
CA TYR A 56 4.09 5.41 1.30
C TYR A 56 3.51 6.02 0.02
N TYR A 57 2.95 5.17 -0.84
CA TYR A 57 2.33 5.55 -2.09
C TYR A 57 0.81 5.47 -1.97
N ASN A 58 0.12 6.49 -2.46
CA ASN A 58 -1.33 6.44 -2.59
C ASN A 58 -1.77 5.49 -3.71
N THR A 59 -3.07 5.22 -3.83
CA THR A 59 -3.64 4.35 -4.87
C THR A 59 -3.38 4.84 -6.31
N GLY A 60 -3.03 6.11 -6.50
CA GLY A 60 -2.60 6.68 -7.77
C GLY A 60 -1.11 6.47 -8.09
N GLY A 61 -0.36 5.81 -7.20
CA GLY A 61 1.08 5.54 -7.35
C GLY A 61 1.98 6.74 -7.05
N SER A 62 1.44 7.82 -6.47
CA SER A 62 2.23 8.98 -6.04
C SER A 62 2.69 8.80 -4.60
N ALA A 63 3.95 9.16 -4.33
CA ALA A 63 4.47 9.17 -2.96
C ALA A 63 3.79 10.28 -2.15
N GLU A 64 3.24 9.92 -1.00
CA GLU A 64 2.47 10.81 -0.13
C GLU A 64 3.22 11.07 1.19
N TYR A 65 3.98 10.09 1.68
CA TYR A 65 4.73 10.21 2.92
C TYR A 65 6.02 9.38 2.88
N ASN A 66 7.07 9.88 3.52
CA ASN A 66 8.34 9.18 3.69
C ASN A 66 8.71 9.16 5.17
N ARG A 67 9.21 8.01 5.63
CA ARG A 67 9.73 7.86 6.99
C ARG A 67 11.13 7.29 6.96
N ASN A 68 12.09 8.10 7.38
CA ASN A 68 13.49 7.74 7.40
C ASN A 68 13.89 7.28 8.81
N ARG A 69 14.69 6.21 8.89
CA ARG A 69 15.24 5.69 10.13
C ARG A 69 16.69 5.27 9.95
N THR A 70 17.53 5.78 10.85
CA THR A 70 18.87 5.23 11.09
C THR A 70 18.71 3.96 11.91
N VAL A 71 19.11 2.82 11.36
CA VAL A 71 19.14 1.54 12.07
C VAL A 71 20.60 1.16 12.30
N ASN A 72 20.98 1.05 13.57
CA ASN A 72 22.35 0.68 13.95
C ASN A 72 22.75 -0.67 13.35
N SER A 73 24.06 -0.86 13.15
CA SER A 73 24.59 -2.15 12.74
C SER A 73 24.13 -3.26 13.68
N ARG A 74 23.67 -4.39 13.12
CA ARG A 74 23.11 -5.55 13.86
C ARG A 74 21.86 -5.20 14.68
N GLY A 75 21.29 -4.02 14.43
CA GLY A 75 20.04 -3.56 15.02
C GLY A 75 18.83 -3.97 14.19
N SER A 76 17.66 -3.70 14.75
CA SER A 76 16.39 -3.84 14.06
C SER A 76 15.50 -2.64 14.34
N TYR A 77 14.52 -2.43 13.47
CA TYR A 77 13.49 -1.43 13.64
C TYR A 77 12.17 -1.94 13.04
N ASN A 78 11.08 -1.73 13.76
CA ASN A 78 9.73 -2.06 13.29
C ASN A 78 9.04 -0.78 12.80
N PHE A 79 8.70 -0.74 11.52
CA PHE A 79 7.82 0.28 10.95
C PHE A 79 6.38 -0.12 11.23
N LYS A 80 5.78 0.52 12.24
CA LYS A 80 4.36 0.35 12.55
C LYS A 80 3.50 1.19 11.63
N ALA A 81 2.40 0.63 11.15
CA ALA A 81 1.39 1.36 10.39
C ALA A 81 0.84 2.54 11.21
N ALA A 82 0.57 2.34 12.50
CA ALA A 82 0.07 3.36 13.41
C ALA A 82 1.02 4.56 13.65
N ASP A 83 2.30 4.42 13.32
CA ASP A 83 3.25 5.53 13.44
C ASP A 83 3.30 6.40 12.17
N ALA A 84 2.71 5.95 11.07
CA ALA A 84 2.65 6.74 9.85
C ALA A 84 1.69 7.91 10.08
N GLN A 85 2.10 9.12 9.69
CA GLN A 85 1.25 10.32 9.80
C GLN A 85 0.26 10.39 8.63
N LEU A 86 -0.43 9.27 8.41
CA LEU A 86 -1.42 9.09 7.36
C LEU A 86 -2.79 9.10 8.04
N GLY A 87 -3.78 9.70 7.37
CA GLY A 87 -5.12 9.84 7.95
C GLY A 87 -5.80 8.49 8.21
N ASP A 88 -6.85 8.52 9.02
CA ASP A 88 -7.67 7.33 9.29
C ASP A 88 -8.19 6.72 7.97
N ASN A 89 -8.18 5.39 7.88
CA ASN A 89 -8.54 4.63 6.68
C ASN A 89 -7.66 4.93 5.46
N TRP A 90 -6.42 5.39 5.64
CA TRP A 90 -5.50 5.63 4.52
C TRP A 90 -5.30 4.36 3.70
N ASN A 91 -5.62 4.42 2.42
CA ASN A 91 -5.50 3.31 1.49
C ASN A 91 -4.35 3.56 0.52
N GLY A 92 -3.36 2.67 0.55
CA GLY A 92 -2.17 2.76 -0.29
C GLY A 92 -1.22 1.60 -0.05
N SER A 93 0.04 1.76 -0.44
CA SER A 93 1.09 0.78 -0.21
C SER A 93 2.32 1.42 0.42
N MET A 94 2.98 0.65 1.29
CA MET A 94 4.27 1.01 1.86
C MET A 94 5.36 0.14 1.22
N VAL A 95 6.43 0.78 0.77
CA VAL A 95 7.61 0.15 0.17
C VAL A 95 8.83 0.52 1.01
N LEU A 96 9.73 -0.43 1.21
CA LEU A 96 10.92 -0.29 2.03
C LEU A 96 12.17 -0.76 1.28
#